data_AF-A0A660HNW9-F1
#
_entry.id   AF-A0A660HNW9-F1
#
_cell.length_a   1.000
_cell.length_b   1.000
_cell.length_c   1.000
_cell.angle_alpha   90.00
_cell.angle_beta   90.00
_cell.angle_gamma   90.00
#
_symmetry.space_group_name_H-M   'P 1'
#
loop_
_entity.id
_entity.type
_entity.pdbx_description
1 polymer ?
#
loop_
_entity_poly.entity_id
_entity_poly.type
_entity_poly.pdbx_seq_one_letter_code
_entity_poly.pdbx_strand_id
1 'polypeptide(L)'
;MRNQLHCENIVENIDFEKDFESNFIDVFSKELHKSLSIDADGNIKEAYVIALMAIILNPDIKFRDKVCKKAAENHNSIYILMAYHKLREQKAAANESFTLSDIFKAEKPSEIKEKIENDNAEKEIFRYMVLSLSRGEWHESSQIIIQKMIEDLSKRIRNKEKFEAFKKAFINIFEKVSINTLDRAVDAGLFTVYFILTNSSIGEFTDKVVDRLLISNFKNEEDIKNFEKENNISLYYDLKDGSRIPKYNFTKYSKSTRIGILHKDIEFSTFANDITTDVEKLLEKETKDLTDEAKWKDIGLIVLRISPSKYSFGILDKEIEKKGKLQLINLDIASCITSLASGSGYLEDEQKLAVSTLDSTINILDVIDQLKIYEYLSTGLRKDLTREERVFLQSKDLKEEIKKSLYAVFANAYSNRYPKKTLKPSTQKRCVNEFLDLLESLNELWT
;
A
#
# COMPACT_ATOMS: atom_id res chain seq x y z
N MET A 1 -12.97 -20.84 34.42
CA MET A 1 -12.20 -22.06 34.11
C MET A 1 -13.06 -23.25 34.50
N ARG A 2 -13.52 -24.08 33.57
CA ARG A 2 -14.45 -25.18 33.92
C ARG A 2 -14.19 -26.54 33.28
N ASN A 3 -13.07 -26.76 32.59
CA ASN A 3 -12.61 -28.08 32.11
C ASN A 3 -11.13 -27.96 31.66
N GLN A 4 -10.16 -28.10 32.57
CA GLN A 4 -8.76 -28.33 32.21
C GLN A 4 -8.49 -29.85 32.30
N LEU A 5 -7.70 -30.44 31.40
CA LEU A 5 -7.25 -31.83 31.58
C LEU A 5 -6.37 -31.89 32.84
N HIS A 6 -6.71 -32.79 33.76
CA HIS A 6 -5.81 -33.17 34.84
C HIS A 6 -4.57 -33.87 34.28
N CYS A 7 -3.44 -33.82 34.98
CA CYS A 7 -2.16 -34.39 34.53
C CYS A 7 -2.28 -35.86 34.07
N GLU A 8 -3.13 -36.65 34.71
CA GLU A 8 -3.43 -38.04 34.34
C GLU A 8 -4.05 -38.15 32.94
N ASN A 9 -4.97 -37.23 32.59
CA ASN A 9 -5.59 -37.20 31.26
C ASN A 9 -4.67 -36.64 30.17
N ILE A 10 -3.62 -35.88 30.52
CA ILE A 10 -2.63 -35.41 29.53
C ILE A 10 -1.82 -36.60 29.01
N VAL A 11 -1.39 -37.51 29.89
CA VAL A 11 -0.62 -38.72 29.52
C VAL A 11 -1.44 -39.63 28.60
N GLU A 12 -2.74 -39.77 28.84
CA GLU A 12 -3.66 -40.53 27.97
C GLU A 12 -3.87 -39.91 26.58
N ASN A 13 -3.55 -38.63 26.41
CA ASN A 13 -3.65 -37.93 25.13
C ASN A 13 -2.31 -37.82 24.38
N ILE A 14 -1.21 -38.34 24.97
CA ILE A 14 0.09 -38.44 24.31
C ILE A 14 0.16 -39.74 23.52
N ASP A 15 0.41 -39.59 22.23
CA ASP A 15 0.72 -40.68 21.31
C ASP A 15 2.24 -40.86 21.26
N PHE A 16 2.75 -41.92 21.89
CA PHE A 16 4.20 -42.17 21.97
C PHE A 16 4.85 -42.48 20.63
N GLU A 17 4.07 -42.73 19.57
CA GLU A 17 4.57 -42.87 18.20
C GLU A 17 4.76 -41.52 17.49
N LYS A 18 4.25 -40.43 18.07
CA LYS A 18 4.39 -39.07 17.55
C LYS A 18 5.55 -38.32 18.18
N ASP A 19 6.13 -37.39 17.43
CA ASP A 19 7.10 -36.44 17.96
C ASP A 19 6.46 -35.52 19.02
N PHE A 20 7.30 -34.91 19.86
CA PHE A 20 6.87 -33.99 20.91
C PHE A 20 5.98 -32.86 20.37
N GLU A 21 6.31 -32.36 19.18
CA GLU A 21 5.63 -31.22 18.56
C GLU A 21 4.18 -31.56 18.19
N SER A 22 3.98 -32.73 17.60
CA SER A 22 2.67 -33.20 17.16
C SER A 22 1.81 -33.55 18.38
N ASN A 23 2.42 -34.17 19.40
CA ASN A 23 1.76 -34.39 20.69
C ASN A 23 1.35 -33.09 21.36
N PHE A 24 2.24 -32.10 21.40
CA PHE A 24 1.93 -30.79 21.97
C PHE A 24 0.77 -30.13 21.23
N ILE A 25 0.83 -30.08 19.90
CA ILE A 25 -0.23 -29.49 19.07
C ILE A 25 -1.56 -30.20 19.30
N ASP A 26 -1.58 -31.53 19.34
CA ASP A 26 -2.81 -32.31 19.48
C ASP A 26 -3.44 -32.14 20.88
N VAL A 27 -2.63 -32.22 21.94
CA VAL A 27 -3.09 -32.01 23.32
C VAL A 27 -3.58 -30.56 23.51
N PHE A 28 -2.80 -29.58 23.06
CA PHE A 28 -3.15 -28.17 23.18
C PHE A 28 -4.41 -27.81 22.37
N SER A 29 -4.55 -28.36 21.16
CA SER A 29 -5.76 -28.20 20.34
C SER A 29 -7.00 -28.75 21.05
N LYS A 30 -6.91 -29.95 21.64
CA LYS A 30 -8.01 -30.57 22.39
C LYS A 30 -8.42 -29.72 23.60
N GLU A 31 -7.44 -29.15 24.30
CA GLU A 31 -7.69 -28.29 25.46
C GLU A 31 -8.35 -26.97 25.10
N LEU A 32 -7.85 -26.31 24.06
CA LEU A 32 -8.48 -25.12 23.50
C LEU A 32 -9.90 -25.44 23.04
N HIS A 33 -10.10 -26.53 22.30
CA HIS A 33 -11.42 -26.95 21.84
C HIS A 33 -12.42 -27.17 22.98
N LYS A 34 -12.00 -27.81 24.08
CA LYS A 34 -12.85 -28.01 25.28
C LYS A 34 -13.11 -26.71 26.03
N SER A 35 -12.14 -25.82 26.06
CA SER A 35 -12.22 -24.53 26.76
C SER A 35 -13.04 -23.47 26.01
N LEU A 36 -13.13 -23.58 24.68
CA LEU A 36 -13.91 -22.67 23.85
C LEU A 36 -15.42 -22.88 24.03
N SER A 37 -16.06 -21.90 24.64
CA SER A 37 -17.51 -21.79 24.80
C SER A 37 -18.11 -20.92 23.68
N ILE A 38 -18.05 -21.40 22.44
CA ILE A 38 -18.64 -20.73 21.28
C ILE A 38 -19.83 -21.58 20.81
N ASP A 39 -20.97 -20.93 20.58
CA ASP A 39 -22.14 -21.55 19.93
C ASP A 39 -21.94 -21.59 18.41
N ALA A 40 -21.16 -22.56 17.96
CA ALA A 40 -20.81 -22.78 16.57
C ALA A 40 -20.76 -24.28 16.26
N ASP A 41 -20.92 -24.64 14.99
CA ASP A 41 -20.73 -26.03 14.56
C ASP A 41 -19.28 -26.51 14.81
N GLY A 42 -19.08 -27.82 14.81
CA GLY A 42 -17.78 -28.42 15.11
C GLY A 42 -16.64 -27.93 14.19
N ASN A 43 -16.94 -27.66 12.92
CA ASN A 43 -15.95 -27.23 11.94
C ASN A 43 -15.50 -25.79 12.15
N ILE A 44 -16.43 -24.88 12.49
CA ILE A 44 -16.13 -23.49 12.83
C ILE A 44 -15.40 -23.44 14.16
N LYS A 45 -15.81 -24.26 15.13
CA LYS A 45 -15.12 -24.34 16.42
C LYS A 45 -13.68 -24.81 16.27
N GLU A 46 -13.42 -25.81 15.44
CA GLU A 46 -12.07 -26.24 15.07
C GLU A 46 -11.27 -25.13 14.37
N ALA A 47 -11.90 -24.36 13.49
CA ALA A 47 -11.25 -23.23 12.83
C ALA A 47 -10.79 -22.14 13.83
N TYR A 48 -11.59 -21.85 14.87
CA TYR A 48 -11.19 -20.96 15.96
C TYR A 48 -10.00 -21.51 16.75
N VAL A 49 -9.96 -22.82 17.03
CA VAL A 49 -8.82 -23.45 17.73
C VAL A 49 -7.55 -23.25 16.92
N ILE A 50 -7.58 -23.58 15.63
CA ILE A 50 -6.41 -23.47 14.75
C ILE A 50 -5.94 -22.01 14.64
N ALA A 51 -6.87 -21.06 14.45
CA ALA A 51 -6.53 -19.64 14.38
C ALA A 51 -5.94 -19.11 15.70
N LEU A 52 -6.52 -19.47 16.85
CA LEU A 52 -6.00 -19.07 18.16
C LEU A 52 -4.60 -19.64 18.42
N MET A 53 -4.35 -20.88 18.01
CA MET A 53 -3.01 -21.45 18.12
C MET A 53 -2.00 -20.70 17.25
N ALA A 54 -2.37 -20.31 16.02
CA ALA A 54 -1.51 -19.51 15.16
C ALA A 54 -1.19 -18.13 15.77
N ILE A 55 -2.15 -17.52 16.49
CA ILE A 55 -1.98 -16.23 17.18
C ILE A 55 -1.13 -16.34 18.46
N ILE A 56 -1.38 -17.35 19.30
CA ILE A 56 -0.78 -17.45 20.64
C ILE A 56 0.68 -17.93 20.57
N LEU A 57 1.01 -18.80 19.62
CA LEU A 57 2.33 -19.41 19.56
C LEU A 57 3.38 -18.42 19.06
N ASN A 58 4.40 -18.18 19.89
CA ASN A 58 5.49 -17.25 19.61
C ASN A 58 6.25 -17.63 18.32
N PRO A 59 6.68 -16.64 17.50
CA PRO A 59 7.56 -16.82 16.35
C PRO A 59 8.74 -17.78 16.53
N ASP A 60 9.37 -17.80 17.69
CA ASP A 60 10.61 -18.54 17.96
C ASP A 60 10.37 -20.02 18.32
N ILE A 61 9.12 -20.47 18.36
CA ILE A 61 8.75 -21.84 18.72
C ILE A 61 8.63 -22.70 17.45
N LYS A 62 9.36 -23.83 17.41
CA LYS A 62 9.38 -24.80 16.29
C LYS A 62 8.00 -25.34 15.87
N PHE A 63 6.98 -25.20 16.72
CA PHE A 63 5.60 -25.67 16.48
C PHE A 63 4.80 -24.76 15.54
N ARG A 64 5.24 -23.51 15.33
CA ARG A 64 4.49 -22.52 14.54
C ARG A 64 4.32 -22.93 13.09
N ASP A 65 5.34 -23.53 12.48
CA ASP A 65 5.30 -24.01 11.09
C ASP A 65 4.14 -25.00 10.86
N LYS A 66 4.05 -26.03 11.72
CA LYS A 66 2.98 -27.04 11.67
C LYS A 66 1.59 -26.43 11.89
N VAL A 67 1.45 -25.49 12.83
CA VAL A 67 0.16 -24.84 13.12
C VAL A 67 -0.28 -23.91 11.99
N CYS A 68 0.64 -23.13 11.42
CA CYS A 68 0.37 -22.28 10.27
C CYS A 68 -0.02 -23.10 9.03
N LYS A 69 0.66 -24.23 8.76
CA LYS A 69 0.28 -25.13 7.67
C LYS A 69 -1.12 -25.72 7.86
N LYS A 70 -1.47 -26.16 9.08
CA LYS A 70 -2.86 -26.58 9.41
C LYS A 70 -3.87 -25.44 9.22
N ALA A 71 -3.50 -24.20 9.53
CA ALA A 71 -4.36 -23.04 9.30
C ALA A 71 -4.58 -22.75 7.81
N ALA A 72 -3.55 -22.95 6.97
CA ALA A 72 -3.64 -22.75 5.53
C ALA A 72 -4.64 -23.71 4.86
N GLU A 73 -4.80 -24.93 5.40
CA GLU A 73 -5.72 -25.95 4.90
C GLU A 73 -7.20 -25.66 5.22
N ASN A 74 -7.47 -24.78 6.20
CA ASN A 74 -8.82 -24.45 6.64
C ASN A 74 -9.14 -22.97 6.40
N HIS A 75 -9.88 -22.68 5.32
CA HIS A 75 -10.27 -21.30 4.97
C HIS A 75 -11.00 -20.55 6.09
N ASN A 76 -11.80 -21.23 6.91
CA ASN A 76 -12.48 -20.57 8.04
C ASN A 76 -11.48 -20.06 9.07
N SER A 77 -10.38 -20.78 9.30
CA SER A 77 -9.31 -20.32 10.19
C SER A 77 -8.69 -19.03 9.66
N ILE A 78 -8.48 -18.95 8.34
CA ILE A 78 -7.94 -17.76 7.68
C ILE A 78 -8.93 -16.58 7.79
N TYR A 79 -10.24 -16.80 7.61
CA TYR A 79 -11.24 -15.76 7.81
C TYR A 79 -11.23 -15.22 9.25
N ILE A 80 -11.05 -16.10 10.25
CA ILE A 80 -10.93 -15.70 11.66
C ILE A 80 -9.65 -14.89 11.89
N LEU A 81 -8.52 -15.29 11.30
CA LEU A 81 -7.26 -14.55 11.38
C LEU A 81 -7.35 -13.16 10.71
N MET A 82 -8.08 -13.05 9.60
CA MET A 82 -8.37 -11.75 8.97
C MET A 82 -9.28 -10.88 9.84
N ALA A 83 -10.33 -11.46 10.42
CA ALA A 83 -11.23 -10.76 11.36
C ALA A 83 -10.46 -10.27 12.59
N TYR A 84 -9.53 -11.08 13.10
CA TYR A 84 -8.63 -10.72 14.20
C TYR A 84 -7.81 -9.46 13.88
N HIS A 85 -7.18 -9.38 12.71
CA HIS A 85 -6.42 -8.19 12.33
C HIS A 85 -7.30 -6.94 12.26
N LYS A 86 -8.46 -7.02 11.60
CA LYS A 86 -9.39 -5.87 11.48
C LYS A 86 -9.87 -5.38 12.83
N LEU A 87 -10.20 -6.31 13.73
CA LEU A 87 -10.64 -5.95 15.07
C LEU A 87 -9.50 -5.28 15.87
N ARG A 88 -8.27 -5.78 15.73
CA ARG A 88 -7.10 -5.19 16.38
C ARG A 88 -6.86 -3.76 15.88
N GLU A 89 -6.97 -3.51 14.58
CA GLU A 89 -6.88 -2.17 13.99
C GLU A 89 -7.97 -1.24 14.50
N GLN A 90 -9.23 -1.69 14.50
CA GLN A 90 -10.37 -0.90 14.97
C GLN A 90 -10.21 -0.49 16.44
N LYS A 91 -9.83 -1.44 17.30
CA LYS A 91 -9.59 -1.16 18.72
C LYS A 91 -8.39 -0.24 18.95
N ALA A 92 -7.30 -0.43 18.20
CA ALA A 92 -6.15 0.45 18.26
C ALA A 92 -6.52 1.89 17.86
N ALA A 93 -7.30 2.07 16.80
CA ALA A 93 -7.79 3.39 16.37
C ALA A 93 -8.71 4.05 17.41
N ALA A 94 -9.47 3.26 18.16
CA ALA A 94 -10.35 3.73 19.23
C ALA A 94 -9.65 3.90 20.60
N ASN A 95 -8.33 3.64 20.69
CA ASN A 95 -7.58 3.55 21.95
C ASN A 95 -8.20 2.57 22.97
N GLU A 96 -8.81 1.49 22.49
CA GLU A 96 -9.39 0.44 23.31
C GLU A 96 -8.38 -0.68 23.56
N SER A 97 -8.38 -1.22 24.79
CA SER A 97 -7.60 -2.42 25.08
C SER A 97 -8.11 -3.63 24.29
N PHE A 98 -7.19 -4.37 23.68
CA PHE A 98 -7.48 -5.61 22.98
C PHE A 98 -7.24 -6.81 23.89
N THR A 99 -8.21 -7.73 23.95
CA THR A 99 -8.07 -9.04 24.59
C THR A 99 -8.31 -10.14 23.57
N LEU A 100 -7.65 -11.28 23.71
CA LEU A 100 -7.80 -12.39 22.75
C LEU A 100 -9.26 -12.88 22.66
N SER A 101 -10.03 -12.78 23.74
CA SER A 101 -11.46 -13.09 23.74
C SER A 101 -12.31 -12.17 22.86
N ASP A 102 -11.81 -11.00 22.47
CA ASP A 102 -12.54 -10.11 21.58
C ASP A 102 -12.67 -10.71 20.16
N ILE A 103 -11.85 -11.71 19.80
CA ILE A 103 -11.98 -12.43 18.52
C ILE A 103 -13.38 -13.04 18.34
N PHE A 104 -14.07 -13.39 19.43
CA PHE A 104 -15.44 -13.95 19.37
C PHE A 104 -16.51 -12.88 19.14
N LYS A 105 -16.14 -11.61 19.25
CA LYS A 105 -16.99 -10.45 18.91
C LYS A 105 -16.63 -9.85 17.56
N ALA A 106 -15.60 -10.37 16.89
CA ALA A 106 -15.18 -9.95 15.56
C ALA A 106 -16.24 -10.33 14.50
N GLU A 107 -16.05 -9.82 13.29
CA GLU A 107 -16.85 -10.20 12.13
C GLU A 107 -16.83 -11.70 11.92
N LYS A 108 -17.99 -12.27 11.59
CA LYS A 108 -18.11 -13.72 11.41
C LYS A 108 -17.38 -14.15 10.13
N PRO A 109 -16.90 -15.40 10.05
CA PRO A 109 -16.23 -15.92 8.85
C PRO A 109 -17.05 -15.73 7.56
N SER A 110 -18.37 -15.83 7.64
CA SER A 110 -19.28 -15.58 6.52
C SER A 110 -19.27 -14.14 6.01
N GLU A 111 -19.17 -13.17 6.91
CA GLU A 111 -19.14 -11.73 6.58
C GLU A 111 -17.78 -11.37 5.95
N ILE A 112 -16.69 -11.91 6.49
CA ILE A 112 -15.35 -11.77 5.91
C ILE A 112 -15.29 -12.38 4.51
N LYS A 113 -15.89 -13.57 4.33
CA LYS A 113 -15.96 -14.22 3.02
C LYS A 113 -16.71 -13.36 2.00
N GLU A 114 -17.84 -12.78 2.37
CA GLU A 114 -18.59 -11.87 1.49
C GLU A 114 -17.77 -10.63 1.12
N LYS A 115 -17.05 -10.03 2.09
CA LYS A 115 -16.14 -8.90 1.81
C LYS A 115 -15.02 -9.30 0.87
N ILE A 116 -14.40 -10.45 1.10
CA ILE A 116 -13.38 -11.01 0.20
C ILE A 116 -13.99 -11.16 -1.19
N GLU A 117 -15.21 -11.67 -1.35
CA GLU A 117 -15.82 -11.84 -2.68
C GLU A 117 -16.05 -10.51 -3.43
N ASN A 118 -16.18 -9.40 -2.71
CA ASN A 118 -16.54 -8.09 -3.26
C ASN A 118 -15.38 -7.07 -3.32
N ASP A 119 -14.36 -7.18 -2.47
CA ASP A 119 -13.18 -6.30 -2.42
C ASP A 119 -11.93 -7.05 -2.89
N ASN A 120 -11.27 -6.53 -3.92
CA ASN A 120 -10.11 -7.20 -4.48
C ASN A 120 -8.88 -7.22 -3.57
N ALA A 121 -8.59 -6.11 -2.91
CA ALA A 121 -7.41 -6.06 -2.07
C ALA A 121 -7.60 -6.98 -0.86
N GLU A 122 -8.85 -7.20 -0.40
CA GLU A 122 -9.19 -8.27 0.54
C GLU A 122 -8.96 -9.69 -0.04
N LYS A 123 -9.29 -9.94 -1.31
CA LYS A 123 -8.94 -11.24 -1.98
C LYS A 123 -7.45 -11.49 -2.02
N GLU A 124 -6.68 -10.46 -2.34
CA GLU A 124 -5.23 -10.61 -2.45
C GLU A 124 -4.58 -10.77 -1.08
N ILE A 125 -5.06 -10.05 -0.06
CA ILE A 125 -4.66 -10.31 1.34
C ILE A 125 -4.98 -11.76 1.73
N PHE A 126 -6.18 -12.25 1.46
CA PHE A 126 -6.56 -13.64 1.74
C PHE A 126 -5.61 -14.64 1.06
N ARG A 127 -5.34 -14.47 -0.24
CA ARG A 127 -4.44 -15.35 -0.99
C ARG A 127 -3.00 -15.31 -0.46
N TYR A 128 -2.53 -14.11 -0.11
CA TYR A 128 -1.21 -13.96 0.47
C TYR A 128 -1.13 -14.62 1.85
N MET A 129 -2.16 -14.48 2.69
CA MET A 129 -2.24 -15.18 3.97
C MET A 129 -2.25 -16.70 3.80
N VAL A 130 -3.01 -17.26 2.84
CA VAL A 130 -2.94 -18.69 2.50
C VAL A 130 -1.51 -19.10 2.17
N LEU A 131 -0.83 -18.32 1.32
CA LEU A 131 0.55 -18.60 0.90
C LEU A 131 1.54 -18.52 2.06
N SER A 132 1.51 -17.44 2.86
CA SER A 132 2.38 -17.27 4.03
C SER A 132 2.16 -18.39 5.05
N LEU A 133 0.91 -18.69 5.39
CA LEU A 133 0.58 -19.76 6.32
C LEU A 133 1.05 -21.13 5.81
N SER A 134 0.92 -21.39 4.51
CA SER A 134 1.44 -22.64 3.89
C SER A 134 2.97 -22.78 3.97
N ARG A 135 3.68 -21.65 4.10
CA ARG A 135 5.14 -21.59 4.32
C ARG A 135 5.52 -21.62 5.80
N GLY A 136 4.54 -21.71 6.70
CA GLY A 136 4.78 -21.67 8.14
C GLY A 136 4.85 -20.26 8.73
N GLU A 137 4.43 -19.23 7.99
CA GLU A 137 4.60 -17.83 8.34
C GLU A 137 3.27 -17.23 8.84
N TRP A 138 3.24 -16.76 10.09
CA TRP A 138 2.17 -15.90 10.61
C TRP A 138 2.70 -14.46 10.77
N HIS A 139 1.91 -13.50 10.34
CA HIS A 139 2.25 -12.07 10.42
C HIS A 139 1.32 -11.40 11.42
N GLU A 140 1.87 -10.63 12.36
CA GLU A 140 1.10 -10.09 13.49
C GLU A 140 0.13 -8.96 13.11
N SER A 141 0.31 -8.34 11.95
CA SER A 141 -0.56 -7.30 11.44
C SER A 141 -0.78 -7.41 9.93
N SER A 142 -1.98 -6.98 9.52
CA SER A 142 -2.39 -6.64 8.15
C SER A 142 -1.39 -5.73 7.43
N GLN A 143 -0.80 -4.75 8.13
CA GLN A 143 0.20 -3.83 7.58
C GLN A 143 1.45 -4.60 7.09
N ILE A 144 1.97 -5.54 7.89
CA ILE A 144 3.11 -6.38 7.53
C ILE A 144 2.78 -7.26 6.32
N ILE A 145 1.55 -7.79 6.26
CA ILE A 145 1.08 -8.61 5.14
C ILE A 145 1.08 -7.81 3.83
N ILE A 146 0.53 -6.59 3.87
CA ILE A 146 0.49 -5.71 2.68
C ILE A 146 1.90 -5.34 2.25
N GLN A 147 2.78 -4.99 3.19
CA GLN A 147 4.17 -4.67 2.90
C GLN A 147 4.91 -5.84 2.23
N LYS A 148 4.80 -7.05 2.80
CA LYS A 148 5.43 -8.26 2.25
C LYS A 148 4.89 -8.62 0.86
N MET A 149 3.58 -8.47 0.67
CA MET A 149 2.95 -8.66 -0.64
C MET A 149 3.50 -7.70 -1.70
N ILE A 150 3.69 -6.42 -1.34
CA ILE A 150 4.26 -5.41 -2.23
C ILE A 150 5.74 -5.71 -2.51
N GLU A 151 6.54 -6.07 -1.50
CA GLU A 151 7.95 -6.47 -1.66
C GLU A 151 8.09 -7.66 -2.63
N ASP A 152 7.27 -8.71 -2.48
CA ASP A 152 7.29 -9.88 -3.35
C ASP A 152 6.89 -9.54 -4.80
N LEU A 153 5.88 -8.68 -4.97
CA LEU A 153 5.46 -8.18 -6.28
C LEU A 153 6.57 -7.36 -6.95
N SER A 154 7.15 -6.42 -6.21
CA SER A 154 8.24 -5.56 -6.68
C SER A 154 9.47 -6.37 -7.07
N LYS A 155 9.84 -7.40 -6.29
CA LYS A 155 10.96 -8.30 -6.64
C LYS A 155 10.70 -9.08 -7.92
N ARG A 156 9.46 -9.56 -8.13
CA ARG A 156 9.08 -10.26 -9.37
C ARG A 156 9.14 -9.34 -10.58
N ILE A 157 8.70 -8.08 -10.43
CA ILE A 157 8.80 -7.05 -11.46
C ILE A 157 10.27 -6.82 -11.78
N ARG A 158 11.10 -6.57 -10.76
CA ARG A 158 12.55 -6.32 -10.88
C ARG A 158 13.29 -7.41 -11.65
N ASN A 159 12.98 -8.67 -11.38
CA ASN A 159 13.62 -9.80 -12.07
C ASN A 159 13.26 -9.89 -13.58
N LYS A 160 12.23 -9.17 -14.04
CA LYS A 160 11.74 -9.16 -15.43
C LYS A 160 12.16 -7.89 -16.21
N GLU A 161 13.05 -7.06 -15.65
CA GLU A 161 13.31 -5.69 -16.14
C GLU A 161 14.41 -5.56 -17.19
N LYS A 162 14.01 -5.48 -18.47
CA LYS A 162 14.83 -4.84 -19.51
C LYS A 162 14.18 -3.62 -20.17
N PHE A 163 13.15 -3.01 -19.56
CA PHE A 163 12.26 -2.09 -20.28
C PHE A 163 11.91 -0.78 -19.54
N GLU A 164 12.77 0.23 -19.67
CA GLU A 164 12.56 1.58 -19.10
C GLU A 164 11.26 2.29 -19.56
N ALA A 165 10.78 2.04 -20.78
CA ALA A 165 9.51 2.62 -21.23
C ALA A 165 8.28 1.97 -20.58
N PHE A 166 8.43 0.75 -20.09
CA PHE A 166 7.40 0.05 -19.33
C PHE A 166 7.19 0.71 -17.96
N LYS A 167 8.29 1.05 -17.27
CA LYS A 167 8.24 1.80 -16.01
C LYS A 167 7.52 3.15 -16.20
N LYS A 168 7.85 3.88 -17.27
CA LYS A 168 7.21 5.17 -17.59
C LYS A 168 5.70 5.09 -17.84
N ALA A 169 5.23 4.05 -18.54
CA ALA A 169 3.80 3.89 -18.76
C ALA A 169 3.03 3.64 -17.44
N PHE A 170 3.63 2.88 -16.52
CA PHE A 170 3.04 2.57 -15.21
C PHE A 170 3.09 3.69 -14.17
N ILE A 171 4.03 4.64 -14.27
CA ILE A 171 4.00 5.86 -13.45
C ILE A 171 2.72 6.66 -13.71
N ASN A 172 2.29 6.80 -14.97
CA ASN A 172 1.03 7.48 -15.32
C ASN A 172 -0.23 6.76 -14.78
N ILE A 173 -0.09 5.50 -14.40
CA ILE A 173 -1.18 4.68 -13.86
C ILE A 173 -1.24 4.78 -12.36
N PHE A 174 -0.07 4.87 -11.72
CA PHE A 174 0.02 5.14 -10.30
C PHE A 174 -0.71 6.44 -9.95
N GLU A 175 -0.66 7.47 -10.80
CA GLU A 175 -1.43 8.72 -10.64
C GLU A 175 -2.97 8.55 -10.65
N LYS A 176 -3.47 7.38 -11.03
CA LYS A 176 -4.92 7.06 -11.07
C LYS A 176 -5.36 6.13 -9.95
N VAL A 177 -4.46 5.78 -9.03
CA VAL A 177 -4.76 4.90 -7.90
C VAL A 177 -5.80 5.57 -7.00
N SER A 178 -6.80 4.79 -6.59
CA SER A 178 -7.86 5.25 -5.71
C SER A 178 -7.37 5.49 -4.28
N ILE A 179 -8.03 6.41 -3.60
CA ILE A 179 -7.71 6.78 -2.21
C ILE A 179 -7.68 5.59 -1.26
N ASN A 180 -8.52 4.57 -1.45
CA ASN A 180 -8.55 3.38 -0.58
C ASN A 180 -7.28 2.53 -0.71
N THR A 181 -6.71 2.45 -1.91
CA THR A 181 -5.46 1.71 -2.13
C THR A 181 -4.28 2.49 -1.58
N LEU A 182 -4.32 3.83 -1.65
CA LEU A 182 -3.32 4.70 -1.04
C LEU A 182 -3.37 4.66 0.48
N ASP A 183 -4.56 4.66 1.08
CA ASP A 183 -4.76 4.50 2.53
C ASP A 183 -4.03 3.25 3.03
N ARG A 184 -4.24 2.11 2.35
CA ARG A 184 -3.56 0.84 2.65
C ARG A 184 -2.04 0.92 2.46
N ALA A 185 -1.56 1.65 1.46
CA ALA A 185 -0.12 1.84 1.24
C ALA A 185 0.53 2.68 2.34
N VAL A 186 -0.17 3.71 2.83
CA VAL A 186 0.25 4.55 3.96
C VAL A 186 0.22 3.75 5.26
N ASP A 187 -0.85 2.99 5.50
CA ASP A 187 -0.97 2.12 6.68
C ASP A 187 0.08 1.01 6.68
N ALA A 188 0.45 0.48 5.51
CA ALA A 188 1.55 -0.47 5.36
C ALA A 188 2.95 0.17 5.56
N GLY A 189 3.03 1.48 5.80
CA GLY A 189 4.28 2.17 6.10
C GLY A 189 5.18 2.38 4.89
N LEU A 190 4.65 2.36 3.67
CA LEU A 190 5.46 2.61 2.47
C LEU A 190 5.92 4.07 2.38
N PHE A 191 5.11 4.99 2.91
CA PHE A 191 5.41 6.41 3.09
C PHE A 191 4.36 6.99 4.07
N THR A 192 4.63 8.14 4.65
CA THR A 192 3.68 8.87 5.51
C THR A 192 3.10 10.06 4.76
N VAL A 193 1.82 10.37 4.96
CA VAL A 193 1.18 11.58 4.43
C VAL A 193 0.94 12.57 5.57
N TYR A 194 1.14 13.86 5.29
CA TYR A 194 0.93 14.92 6.25
C TYR A 194 0.28 16.16 5.62
N PHE A 195 -0.33 16.99 6.48
CA PHE A 195 -0.70 18.35 6.16
C PHE A 195 0.16 19.36 6.89
N ILE A 196 0.42 20.47 6.21
CA ILE A 196 0.85 21.72 6.83
C ILE A 196 -0.35 22.67 6.73
N LEU A 197 -0.90 23.06 7.87
CA LEU A 197 -2.03 23.98 7.97
C LEU A 197 -1.51 25.32 8.47
N THR A 198 -1.83 26.37 7.73
CA THR A 198 -1.60 27.75 8.14
C THR A 198 -2.94 28.46 8.34
N ASN A 199 -2.99 29.45 9.24
CA ASN A 199 -4.23 30.20 9.45
C ASN A 199 -4.53 31.18 8.29
N SER A 200 -3.49 31.68 7.62
CA SER A 200 -3.62 32.66 6.56
C SER A 200 -3.74 31.99 5.20
N SER A 201 -4.85 32.28 4.53
CA SER A 201 -5.13 31.79 3.17
C SER A 201 -4.27 32.44 2.08
N ILE A 202 -3.66 33.59 2.37
CA ILE A 202 -2.74 34.33 1.49
C ILE A 202 -1.85 35.19 2.39
N GLY A 203 -0.52 35.09 2.28
CA GLY A 203 0.36 35.95 3.07
C GLY A 203 1.83 35.59 3.01
N GLU A 204 2.66 36.53 3.48
CA GLU A 204 4.12 36.42 3.45
C GLU A 204 4.64 35.20 4.21
N PHE A 205 3.94 34.75 5.26
CA PHE A 205 4.34 33.55 6.00
C PHE A 205 4.37 32.29 5.11
N THR A 206 3.27 31.99 4.42
CA THR A 206 3.20 30.78 3.61
C THR A 206 4.16 30.85 2.42
N ASP A 207 4.22 31.99 1.73
CA ASP A 207 5.01 32.13 0.50
C ASP A 207 6.51 32.32 0.76
N LYS A 208 6.90 33.07 1.80
CA LYS A 208 8.32 33.38 2.10
C LYS A 208 8.96 32.41 3.10
N VAL A 209 8.17 31.69 3.89
CA VAL A 209 8.70 30.75 4.89
C VAL A 209 8.39 29.31 4.53
N VAL A 210 7.11 28.93 4.54
CA VAL A 210 6.71 27.52 4.36
C VAL A 210 7.10 27.02 2.96
N ASP A 211 6.61 27.67 1.91
CA ASP A 211 6.82 27.22 0.53
C ASP A 211 8.32 27.34 0.13
N ARG A 212 9.13 28.19 0.78
CA ARG A 212 10.59 28.26 0.54
C ARG A 212 11.38 27.03 0.98
N LEU A 213 10.83 26.20 1.87
CA LEU A 213 11.45 24.94 2.26
C LEU A 213 11.39 23.89 1.14
N LEU A 214 10.55 24.08 0.12
CA LEU A 214 10.36 23.13 -0.96
C LEU A 214 11.52 23.20 -1.97
N ILE A 215 12.22 22.08 -2.16
CA ILE A 215 13.40 22.02 -3.04
C ILE A 215 13.07 22.36 -4.50
N SER A 216 11.87 22.04 -4.98
CA SER A 216 11.47 22.33 -6.36
C SER A 216 11.37 23.84 -6.68
N ASN A 217 11.46 24.70 -5.67
CA ASN A 217 11.49 26.15 -5.87
C ASN A 217 12.89 26.69 -6.21
N PHE A 218 13.93 25.87 -6.09
CA PHE A 218 15.30 26.22 -6.44
C PHE A 218 15.63 25.77 -7.87
N LYS A 219 16.45 26.53 -8.59
CA LYS A 219 16.77 26.24 -9.99
C LYS A 219 17.87 25.19 -10.14
N ASN A 220 18.77 25.11 -9.17
CA ASN A 220 19.94 24.23 -9.21
C ASN A 220 20.47 23.94 -7.79
N GLU A 221 21.40 23.00 -7.70
CA GLU A 221 22.03 22.56 -6.44
C GLU A 221 22.81 23.67 -5.71
N GLU A 222 23.37 24.62 -6.45
CA GLU A 222 24.15 25.72 -5.88
C GLU A 222 23.24 26.72 -5.15
N ASP A 223 22.07 27.01 -5.71
CA ASP A 223 21.03 27.83 -5.07
C ASP A 223 20.57 27.19 -3.76
N ILE A 224 20.44 25.86 -3.73
CA ILE A 224 20.07 25.10 -2.53
C ILE A 224 21.17 25.24 -1.47
N LYS A 225 22.44 24.99 -1.82
CA LYS A 225 23.57 25.09 -0.87
C LYS A 225 23.71 26.51 -0.32
N ASN A 226 23.52 27.51 -1.16
CA ASN A 226 23.54 28.91 -0.74
C ASN A 226 22.42 29.17 0.27
N PHE A 227 21.20 28.73 -0.02
CA PHE A 227 20.07 28.87 0.90
C PHE A 227 20.26 28.11 2.22
N GLU A 228 20.74 26.87 2.18
CA GLU A 228 21.08 26.07 3.38
C GLU A 228 22.12 26.79 4.25
N LYS A 229 23.17 27.32 3.63
CA LYS A 229 24.24 28.07 4.33
C LYS A 229 23.75 29.40 4.89
N GLU A 230 22.93 30.13 4.14
CA GLU A 230 22.43 31.46 4.50
C GLU A 230 21.40 31.40 5.64
N ASN A 231 20.70 30.27 5.79
CA ASN A 231 19.66 30.07 6.80
C ASN A 231 20.06 29.06 7.88
N ASN A 232 21.23 28.43 7.78
CA ASN A 232 21.74 27.42 8.69
C ASN A 232 20.74 26.26 8.93
N ILE A 233 20.21 25.74 7.81
CA ILE A 233 19.29 24.60 7.75
C ILE A 233 19.80 23.58 6.75
N SER A 234 19.24 22.37 6.76
CA SER A 234 19.43 21.41 5.67
C SER A 234 18.09 20.96 5.12
N LEU A 235 17.99 20.97 3.78
CA LEU A 235 16.81 20.58 3.04
C LEU A 235 16.80 19.10 2.63
N TYR A 236 17.86 18.34 2.93
CA TYR A 236 17.94 16.91 2.67
C TYR A 236 18.11 16.08 3.94
N TYR A 237 17.58 14.85 3.92
CA TYR A 237 18.02 13.78 4.80
C TYR A 237 19.02 12.90 4.05
N ASP A 238 20.10 12.53 4.74
CA ASP A 238 21.02 11.50 4.27
C ASP A 238 20.55 10.14 4.80
N LEU A 239 20.21 9.23 3.89
CA LEU A 239 19.73 7.90 4.21
C LEU A 239 20.89 6.94 4.48
N LYS A 240 20.59 5.82 5.15
CA LYS A 240 21.60 4.82 5.57
C LYS A 240 22.35 4.17 4.40
N ASP A 241 21.75 4.14 3.22
CA ASP A 241 22.34 3.62 1.98
C ASP A 241 23.21 4.66 1.25
N GLY A 242 23.36 5.86 1.80
CA GLY A 242 24.14 6.96 1.22
C GLY A 242 23.35 7.80 0.20
N SER A 243 22.08 7.49 -0.05
CA SER A 243 21.21 8.33 -0.88
C SER A 243 20.72 9.56 -0.11
N ARG A 244 20.36 10.63 -0.83
CA ARG A 244 19.80 11.85 -0.25
C ARG A 244 18.36 11.99 -0.69
N ILE A 245 17.48 12.31 0.24
CA ILE A 245 16.07 12.58 -0.05
C ILE A 245 15.66 13.95 0.48
N PRO A 246 14.83 14.72 -0.25
CA PRO A 246 14.32 15.99 0.25
C PRO A 246 13.62 15.81 1.61
N LYS A 247 13.92 16.68 2.59
CA LYS A 247 13.21 16.73 3.86
C LYS A 247 11.75 17.13 3.68
N TYR A 248 11.52 18.03 2.73
CA TYR A 248 10.24 18.66 2.47
C TYR A 248 9.79 18.36 1.05
N ASN A 249 8.69 17.62 0.91
CA ASN A 249 8.03 17.36 -0.36
C ASN A 249 6.52 17.47 -0.18
N PHE A 250 6.00 18.63 -0.53
CA PHE A 250 4.58 18.95 -0.42
C PHE A 250 4.13 19.79 -1.61
N THR A 251 2.82 19.79 -1.83
CA THR A 251 2.16 20.62 -2.83
C THR A 251 1.01 21.39 -2.21
N LYS A 252 0.56 22.42 -2.92
CA LYS A 252 -0.59 23.23 -2.50
C LYS A 252 -1.87 22.43 -2.65
N TYR A 253 -2.49 22.09 -1.51
CA TYR A 253 -3.80 21.43 -1.48
C TYR A 253 -4.95 22.44 -1.45
N SER A 254 -4.80 23.48 -0.62
CA SER A 254 -5.72 24.62 -0.56
C SER A 254 -4.93 25.91 -0.40
N LYS A 255 -5.62 27.05 -0.26
CA LYS A 255 -4.99 28.34 0.03
C LYS A 255 -4.10 28.29 1.29
N SER A 256 -4.59 27.71 2.38
CA SER A 256 -3.87 27.63 3.67
C SER A 256 -3.39 26.22 4.02
N THR A 257 -3.52 25.24 3.11
CA THR A 257 -3.15 23.84 3.37
C THR A 257 -2.16 23.37 2.34
N ARG A 258 -1.04 22.80 2.80
CA ARG A 258 -0.14 21.99 1.97
C ARG A 258 -0.30 20.53 2.33
N ILE A 259 -0.24 19.67 1.34
CA ILE A 259 -0.22 18.21 1.51
C ILE A 259 1.15 17.71 1.10
N GLY A 260 1.76 16.87 1.93
CA GLY A 260 3.07 16.32 1.65
C GLY A 260 3.18 14.84 1.96
N ILE A 261 4.28 14.26 1.48
CA ILE A 261 4.66 12.88 1.78
C ILE A 261 6.04 12.86 2.45
N LEU A 262 6.25 11.85 3.29
CA LEU A 262 7.47 11.63 4.04
C LEU A 262 7.96 10.20 3.79
N HIS A 263 9.27 10.05 3.60
CA HIS A 263 9.90 8.75 3.37
C HIS A 263 9.66 7.79 4.54
N LYS A 264 9.53 6.49 4.24
CA LYS A 264 9.33 5.43 5.25
C LYS A 264 10.41 5.37 6.35
N ASP A 265 11.63 5.77 6.02
CA ASP A 265 12.77 5.70 6.94
C ASP A 265 12.86 6.91 7.88
N ILE A 266 11.97 7.89 7.74
CA ILE A 266 11.95 9.10 8.56
C ILE A 266 10.75 9.03 9.51
N GLU A 267 11.03 9.12 10.81
CA GLU A 267 9.98 9.22 11.82
C GLU A 267 9.25 10.56 11.72
N PHE A 268 7.91 10.52 11.81
CA PHE A 268 7.10 11.73 11.72
C PHE A 268 7.40 12.74 12.83
N SER A 269 7.74 12.28 14.04
CA SER A 269 8.18 13.13 15.17
C SER A 269 9.42 13.94 14.81
N THR A 270 10.42 13.29 14.21
CA THR A 270 11.65 13.95 13.72
C THR A 270 11.32 14.98 12.67
N PHE A 271 10.50 14.61 11.67
CA PHE A 271 10.04 15.55 10.64
C PHE A 271 9.30 16.76 11.22
N ALA A 272 8.39 16.54 12.17
CA ALA A 272 7.61 17.60 12.81
C ALA A 272 8.49 18.58 13.60
N ASN A 273 9.54 18.07 14.26
CA ASN A 273 10.52 18.91 14.95
C ASN A 273 11.39 19.69 13.95
N ASP A 274 11.89 19.02 12.91
CA ASP A 274 12.74 19.62 11.89
C ASP A 274 12.02 20.77 11.17
N ILE A 275 10.79 20.54 10.68
CA ILE A 275 10.04 21.58 9.96
C ILE A 275 9.73 22.78 10.86
N THR A 276 9.40 22.55 12.13
CA THR A 276 9.10 23.64 13.07
C THR A 276 10.36 24.45 13.34
N THR A 277 11.49 23.79 13.57
CA THR A 277 12.79 24.43 13.81
C THR A 277 13.26 25.23 12.59
N ASP A 278 13.12 24.68 11.39
CA ASP A 278 13.56 25.36 10.17
C ASP A 278 12.63 26.54 9.82
N VAL A 279 11.31 26.42 10.07
CA VAL A 279 10.36 27.54 9.97
C VAL A 279 10.70 28.65 10.95
N GLU A 280 11.05 28.33 12.21
CA GLU A 280 11.46 29.32 13.22
C GLU A 280 12.69 30.11 12.77
N LYS A 281 13.74 29.45 12.26
CA LYS A 281 14.93 30.13 11.76
C LYS A 281 14.65 31.07 10.59
N LEU A 282 13.79 30.63 9.65
CA LEU A 282 13.39 31.46 8.51
C LEU A 282 12.55 32.66 8.95
N LEU A 283 11.62 32.44 9.89
CA LEU A 283 10.81 33.50 10.50
C LEU A 283 11.67 34.53 11.21
N GLU A 284 12.60 34.13 12.07
CA GLU A 284 13.51 35.04 12.79
C GLU A 284 14.25 35.97 11.83
N LYS A 285 14.66 35.45 10.68
CA LYS A 285 15.38 36.22 9.66
C LYS A 285 14.47 37.18 8.88
N GLU A 286 13.32 36.71 8.42
CA GLU A 286 12.37 37.55 7.66
C GLU A 286 11.71 38.62 8.56
N THR A 287 11.67 38.39 9.88
CA THR A 287 11.09 39.33 10.85
C THR A 287 12.10 40.30 11.48
N LYS A 288 13.41 40.09 11.29
CA LYS A 288 14.48 40.83 11.97
C LYS A 288 14.45 42.35 11.77
N ASP A 289 14.01 42.79 10.59
CA ASP A 289 14.03 44.20 10.17
C ASP A 289 12.61 44.72 9.79
N LEU A 290 11.56 44.15 10.39
CA LEU A 290 10.19 44.52 10.05
C LEU A 290 9.83 45.94 10.52
N THR A 291 9.41 46.75 9.57
CA THR A 291 8.83 48.09 9.80
C THR A 291 7.29 48.09 9.85
N ASP A 292 6.66 46.98 9.41
CA ASP A 292 5.20 46.82 9.35
C ASP A 292 4.79 45.49 9.98
N GLU A 293 4.54 45.52 11.29
CA GLU A 293 4.11 44.38 12.09
C GLU A 293 2.77 43.79 11.61
N ALA A 294 1.92 44.56 10.92
CA ALA A 294 0.59 44.09 10.50
C ALA A 294 0.63 42.96 9.47
N LYS A 295 1.74 42.80 8.74
CA LYS A 295 1.92 41.73 7.73
C LYS A 295 2.22 40.36 8.31
N TRP A 296 2.63 40.30 9.57
CA TRP A 296 3.06 39.08 10.26
C TRP A 296 2.24 38.81 11.54
N LYS A 297 1.07 39.45 11.68
CA LYS A 297 0.14 39.19 12.79
C LYS A 297 -0.63 37.90 12.57
N ASP A 298 -0.90 37.22 13.69
CA ASP A 298 -1.66 35.97 13.77
C ASP A 298 -1.08 34.91 12.81
N ILE A 299 0.06 34.32 13.15
CA ILE A 299 0.64 33.19 12.41
C ILE A 299 0.27 31.90 13.12
N GLY A 300 -0.44 31.01 12.43
CA GLY A 300 -0.67 29.64 12.86
C GLY A 300 0.06 28.66 11.97
N LEU A 301 0.73 27.67 12.57
CA LEU A 301 1.32 26.52 11.88
C LEU A 301 0.92 25.25 12.62
N ILE A 302 0.31 24.30 11.91
CA ILE A 302 0.04 22.95 12.41
C ILE A 302 0.57 21.96 11.40
N VAL A 303 1.37 21.00 11.87
CA VAL A 303 1.85 19.88 11.07
C VAL A 303 1.16 18.62 11.57
N LEU A 304 0.34 18.01 10.71
CA LEU A 304 -0.54 16.91 11.08
C LEU A 304 -0.28 15.70 10.20
N ARG A 305 0.04 14.56 10.82
CA ARG A 305 0.02 13.27 10.13
C ARG A 305 -1.42 12.86 9.83
N ILE A 306 -1.68 12.37 8.63
CA ILE A 306 -3.02 11.96 8.21
C ILE A 306 -3.00 10.53 7.63
N SER A 307 -4.08 9.78 7.87
CA SER A 307 -4.40 8.56 7.13
C SER A 307 -5.42 8.91 6.06
N PRO A 308 -5.06 8.79 4.77
CA PRO A 308 -5.89 9.31 3.72
C PRO A 308 -7.05 8.36 3.39
N SER A 309 -8.13 8.45 4.15
CA SER A 309 -9.33 7.63 3.93
C SER A 309 -10.45 8.40 3.24
N LYS A 310 -11.30 7.69 2.47
CA LYS A 310 -12.53 8.27 1.89
C LYS A 310 -13.50 8.82 2.95
N TYR A 311 -13.41 8.34 4.19
CA TYR A 311 -14.24 8.77 5.31
C TYR A 311 -13.68 10.03 5.97
N SER A 312 -12.35 10.21 5.97
CA SER A 312 -11.65 11.37 6.52
C SER A 312 -11.85 12.63 5.68
N PHE A 313 -12.14 12.46 4.38
CA PHE A 313 -12.22 13.57 3.42
C PHE A 313 -13.61 13.81 2.83
N GLY A 314 -14.63 13.12 3.34
CA GLY A 314 -16.03 13.44 3.11
C GLY A 314 -16.39 13.70 1.64
N ILE A 315 -16.57 12.66 0.83
CA ILE A 315 -17.24 12.83 -0.45
C ILE A 315 -18.72 13.08 -0.14
N LEU A 316 -19.19 14.31 -0.32
CA LEU A 316 -20.61 14.66 -0.18
C LEU A 316 -21.46 13.79 -1.11
N ASP A 317 -22.68 13.45 -0.68
CA ASP A 317 -23.58 12.57 -1.42
C ASP A 317 -23.84 13.11 -2.84
N LYS A 318 -23.65 12.26 -3.85
CA LYS A 318 -23.90 12.56 -5.27
C LYS A 318 -25.34 13.00 -5.54
N GLU A 319 -26.29 12.62 -4.68
CA GLU A 319 -27.67 13.11 -4.71
C GLU A 319 -27.78 14.62 -4.47
N ILE A 320 -26.95 15.17 -3.57
CA ILE A 320 -26.95 16.60 -3.22
C ILE A 320 -26.33 17.44 -4.33
N GLU A 321 -25.24 16.98 -4.95
CA GLU A 321 -24.63 17.64 -6.12
C GLU A 321 -25.65 17.83 -7.25
N LYS A 322 -26.42 16.78 -7.56
CA LYS A 322 -27.41 16.78 -8.64
C LYS A 322 -28.60 17.68 -8.34
N LYS A 323 -29.11 17.68 -7.10
CA LYS A 323 -30.28 18.49 -6.70
C LYS A 323 -29.93 19.97 -6.52
N GLY A 324 -28.73 20.26 -6.01
CA GLY A 324 -28.32 21.62 -5.67
C GLY A 324 -27.62 22.42 -6.79
N LYS A 325 -27.31 21.80 -7.94
CA LYS A 325 -26.40 22.39 -8.96
C LYS A 325 -25.09 22.90 -8.34
N LEU A 326 -24.60 22.23 -7.32
CA LEU A 326 -23.36 22.58 -6.64
C LEU A 326 -22.19 22.00 -7.44
N GLN A 327 -21.20 22.83 -7.76
CA GLN A 327 -19.93 22.35 -8.30
C GLN A 327 -19.00 22.09 -7.13
N LEU A 328 -19.00 20.85 -6.63
CA LEU A 328 -18.01 20.44 -5.65
C LEU A 328 -16.68 20.28 -6.36
N ILE A 329 -15.67 21.00 -5.88
CA ILE A 329 -14.29 20.75 -6.29
C ILE A 329 -13.91 19.45 -5.58
N ASN A 330 -13.97 18.34 -6.31
CA ASN A 330 -13.37 17.11 -5.86
C ASN A 330 -11.85 17.33 -5.90
N LEU A 331 -11.31 17.80 -4.78
CA LEU A 331 -9.88 17.96 -4.59
C LEU A 331 -9.34 16.54 -4.48
N ASP A 332 -8.88 16.02 -5.62
CA ASP A 332 -8.40 14.64 -5.74
C ASP A 332 -7.11 14.47 -4.93
N ILE A 333 -7.26 14.23 -3.63
CA ILE A 333 -6.17 13.94 -2.70
C ILE A 333 -5.37 12.74 -3.20
N ALA A 334 -6.04 11.77 -3.83
CA ALA A 334 -5.36 10.62 -4.39
C ALA A 334 -4.40 11.06 -5.50
N SER A 335 -4.83 11.96 -6.39
CA SER A 335 -3.95 12.58 -7.38
C SER A 335 -2.81 13.38 -6.74
N CYS A 336 -3.06 14.18 -5.69
CA CYS A 336 -1.97 14.90 -5.02
C CYS A 336 -0.92 13.96 -4.41
N ILE A 337 -1.36 12.94 -3.67
CA ILE A 337 -0.47 11.97 -3.03
C ILE A 337 0.28 11.17 -4.08
N THR A 338 -0.39 10.68 -5.12
CA THR A 338 0.23 9.87 -6.15
C THR A 338 1.21 10.67 -6.99
N SER A 339 0.92 11.91 -7.36
CA SER A 339 1.90 12.77 -8.04
C SER A 339 3.12 13.07 -7.18
N LEU A 340 2.95 13.29 -5.87
CA LEU A 340 4.08 13.45 -4.95
C LEU A 340 4.91 12.16 -4.86
N ALA A 341 4.25 11.00 -4.72
CA ALA A 341 4.89 9.70 -4.55
C ALA A 341 5.45 9.13 -5.86
N SER A 342 4.99 9.62 -7.02
CA SER A 342 5.60 9.40 -8.34
C SER A 342 7.00 9.99 -8.44
N GLY A 343 7.31 11.02 -7.65
CA GLY A 343 8.62 11.66 -7.58
C GLY A 343 9.74 10.69 -7.17
N SER A 344 10.97 11.05 -7.52
CA SER A 344 12.15 10.23 -7.21
C SER A 344 12.40 10.15 -5.70
N GLY A 345 12.58 8.92 -5.18
CA GLY A 345 13.08 8.66 -3.83
C GLY A 345 12.03 8.23 -2.81
N TYR A 346 10.73 8.38 -3.06
CA TYR A 346 9.69 8.02 -2.09
C TYR A 346 9.16 6.60 -2.25
N LEU A 347 8.96 6.18 -3.49
CA LEU A 347 8.67 4.82 -3.88
C LEU A 347 9.56 4.46 -5.07
N GLU A 348 10.07 3.24 -5.08
CA GLU A 348 10.67 2.67 -6.28
C GLU A 348 9.58 2.46 -7.35
N ASP A 349 9.95 2.48 -8.64
CA ASP A 349 8.98 2.31 -9.73
C ASP A 349 8.26 0.95 -9.66
N GLU A 350 8.95 -0.08 -9.19
CA GLU A 350 8.37 -1.42 -9.00
C GLU A 350 7.37 -1.45 -7.84
N GLN A 351 7.56 -0.58 -6.84
CA GLN A 351 6.62 -0.43 -5.72
C GLN A 351 5.38 0.33 -6.17
N LYS A 352 5.54 1.39 -6.97
CA LYS A 352 4.41 2.12 -7.60
C LYS A 352 3.55 1.17 -8.44
N LEU A 353 4.19 0.30 -9.22
CA LEU A 353 3.51 -0.71 -10.02
C LEU A 353 2.80 -1.76 -9.16
N ALA A 354 3.46 -2.25 -8.12
CA ALA A 354 2.86 -3.21 -7.19
C ALA A 354 1.61 -2.62 -6.49
N VAL A 355 1.68 -1.37 -6.02
CA VAL A 355 0.54 -0.65 -5.43
C VAL A 355 -0.60 -0.51 -6.45
N SER A 356 -0.28 -0.11 -7.68
CA SER A 356 -1.28 0.03 -8.76
C SER A 356 -1.99 -1.29 -9.08
N THR A 357 -1.29 -2.43 -8.95
CA THR A 357 -1.86 -3.77 -9.20
C THR A 357 -2.91 -4.18 -8.17
N LEU A 358 -2.88 -3.59 -6.97
CA LEU A 358 -3.88 -3.84 -5.93
C LEU A 358 -5.19 -3.09 -6.20
N ASP A 359 -5.15 -2.03 -7.02
CA ASP A 359 -6.30 -1.19 -7.29
C ASP A 359 -7.21 -1.77 -8.38
N SER A 360 -8.44 -2.12 -7.97
CA SER A 360 -9.45 -2.65 -8.88
C SER A 360 -10.02 -1.65 -9.88
N THR A 361 -9.82 -0.35 -9.67
CA THR A 361 -10.32 0.71 -10.56
C THR A 361 -9.45 0.88 -11.81
N ILE A 362 -8.20 0.43 -11.74
CA ILE A 362 -7.24 0.52 -12.84
C ILE A 362 -7.46 -0.66 -13.80
N ASN A 363 -7.74 -0.37 -15.07
CA ASN A 363 -7.83 -1.40 -16.10
C ASN A 363 -6.52 -1.50 -16.89
N ILE A 364 -5.88 -2.67 -16.86
CA ILE A 364 -4.63 -2.92 -17.60
C ILE A 364 -4.77 -2.74 -19.12
N LEU A 365 -5.99 -2.80 -19.66
CA LEU A 365 -6.24 -2.54 -21.08
C LEU A 365 -6.08 -1.06 -21.42
N ASP A 366 -6.49 -0.16 -20.51
CA ASP A 366 -6.28 1.28 -20.66
C ASP A 366 -4.79 1.62 -20.62
N VAL A 367 -4.00 0.78 -19.95
CA VAL A 367 -2.53 0.84 -19.91
C VAL A 367 -1.98 0.51 -21.29
N ILE A 368 -2.37 -0.65 -21.85
CA ILE A 368 -1.99 -1.12 -23.19
C ILE A 368 -2.33 -0.09 -24.27
N ASP A 369 -3.44 0.62 -24.11
CA ASP A 369 -3.83 1.70 -25.01
C ASP A 369 -2.89 2.90 -24.99
N GLN A 370 -2.16 3.14 -23.90
CA GLN A 370 -1.16 4.20 -23.83
C GLN A 370 0.21 3.77 -24.38
N LEU A 371 0.39 2.49 -24.70
CA LEU A 371 1.69 1.94 -25.08
C LEU A 371 1.93 2.04 -26.58
N LYS A 372 3.15 2.42 -26.99
CA LYS A 372 3.65 2.21 -28.35
C LYS A 372 4.70 1.11 -28.32
N ILE A 373 4.57 0.09 -29.16
CA ILE A 373 5.43 -1.11 -29.08
C ILE A 373 6.89 -0.79 -29.37
N TYR A 374 7.14 0.11 -30.33
CA TYR A 374 8.45 0.71 -30.57
C TYR A 374 9.08 1.38 -29.34
N GLU A 375 8.27 1.93 -28.43
CA GLU A 375 8.78 2.54 -27.21
C GLU A 375 9.29 1.50 -26.22
N TYR A 376 9.07 0.18 -26.39
CA TYR A 376 9.64 -0.85 -25.50
C TYR A 376 11.06 -1.26 -25.83
N LEU A 377 11.47 -1.20 -27.09
CA LEU A 377 12.79 -1.72 -27.46
C LEU A 377 13.90 -0.95 -26.76
N SER A 378 15.01 -1.63 -26.44
CA SER A 378 16.16 -0.93 -25.86
C SER A 378 16.63 0.18 -26.80
N THR A 379 17.24 1.24 -26.25
CA THR A 379 17.74 2.36 -27.05
C THR A 379 18.82 1.94 -28.05
N GLY A 380 19.53 0.84 -27.79
CA GLY A 380 20.42 0.18 -28.75
C GLY A 380 19.65 -0.42 -29.92
N LEU A 381 18.72 -1.33 -29.64
CA LEU A 381 17.88 -1.98 -30.66
C LEU A 381 17.14 -0.98 -31.55
N ARG A 382 16.59 0.11 -30.98
CA ARG A 382 15.89 1.13 -31.78
C ARG A 382 16.75 1.79 -32.85
N LYS A 383 18.07 1.85 -32.65
CA LYS A 383 19.02 2.41 -33.62
C LYS A 383 19.31 1.42 -34.75
N ASP A 384 19.27 0.13 -34.44
CA ASP A 384 19.59 -0.95 -35.38
C ASP A 384 18.38 -1.37 -36.24
N LEU A 385 17.17 -0.98 -35.84
CA LEU A 385 15.96 -1.21 -36.63
C LEU A 385 15.97 -0.45 -37.96
N THR A 386 15.63 -1.17 -39.02
CA THR A 386 15.30 -0.61 -40.32
C THR A 386 14.08 0.32 -40.24
N ARG A 387 13.88 1.13 -41.27
CA ARG A 387 12.72 2.03 -41.35
C ARG A 387 11.40 1.25 -41.39
N GLU A 388 11.38 0.11 -42.06
CA GLU A 388 10.19 -0.73 -42.22
C GLU A 388 9.80 -1.40 -40.90
N GLU A 389 10.75 -1.93 -40.14
CA GLU A 389 10.50 -2.50 -38.81
C GLU A 389 10.00 -1.45 -37.82
N ARG A 390 10.54 -0.22 -37.87
CA ARG A 390 10.05 0.89 -37.05
C ARG A 390 8.59 1.26 -37.36
N VAL A 391 8.23 1.29 -38.64
CA VAL A 391 6.84 1.55 -39.06
C VAL A 391 5.91 0.42 -38.62
N PHE A 392 6.35 -0.83 -38.76
CA PHE A 392 5.58 -2.00 -38.31
C PHE A 392 5.35 -2.01 -36.79
N LEU A 393 6.39 -1.75 -36.00
CA LEU A 393 6.32 -1.67 -34.52
C LEU A 393 5.51 -0.47 -34.00
N GLN A 394 5.17 0.48 -34.87
CA GLN A 394 4.27 1.59 -34.57
C GLN A 394 2.89 1.42 -35.21
N SER A 395 2.67 0.33 -35.96
CA SER A 395 1.45 0.10 -36.70
C SER A 395 0.26 -0.15 -35.75
N LYS A 396 -0.90 0.37 -36.15
CA LYS A 396 -2.16 0.11 -35.44
C LYS A 396 -2.51 -1.38 -35.49
N ASP A 397 -2.21 -2.05 -36.59
CA ASP A 397 -2.54 -3.46 -36.79
C ASP A 397 -1.79 -4.35 -35.79
N LEU A 398 -0.49 -4.12 -35.57
CA LEU A 398 0.29 -4.84 -34.57
C LEU A 398 -0.25 -4.58 -33.14
N LYS A 399 -0.65 -3.34 -32.85
CA LYS A 399 -1.27 -2.99 -31.57
C LYS A 399 -2.60 -3.72 -31.35
N GLU A 400 -3.45 -3.76 -32.37
CA GLU A 400 -4.72 -4.47 -32.31
C GLU A 400 -4.52 -5.98 -32.23
N GLU A 401 -3.48 -6.54 -32.86
CA GLU A 401 -3.19 -7.96 -32.76
C GLU A 401 -2.64 -8.36 -31.39
N ILE A 402 -1.75 -7.56 -30.80
CA ILE A 402 -1.32 -7.74 -29.40
C ILE A 402 -2.50 -7.61 -28.46
N LYS A 403 -3.40 -6.64 -28.67
CA LYS A 403 -4.65 -6.55 -27.92
C LYS A 403 -5.46 -7.83 -28.08
N LYS A 404 -5.68 -8.35 -29.28
CA LYS A 404 -6.45 -9.59 -29.50
C LYS A 404 -5.80 -10.79 -28.82
N SER A 405 -4.48 -10.95 -28.90
CA SER A 405 -3.75 -12.03 -28.22
C SER A 405 -3.90 -11.92 -26.71
N LEU A 406 -3.72 -10.71 -26.17
CA LEU A 406 -3.94 -10.43 -24.76
C LEU A 406 -5.42 -10.65 -24.39
N TYR A 407 -6.37 -10.24 -25.22
CA TYR A 407 -7.82 -10.50 -25.07
C TYR A 407 -8.18 -11.98 -25.12
N ALA A 408 -7.51 -12.80 -25.92
CA ALA A 408 -7.72 -14.24 -25.96
C ALA A 408 -7.22 -14.90 -24.67
N VAL A 409 -6.07 -14.44 -24.15
CA VAL A 409 -5.58 -14.79 -22.82
C VAL A 409 -6.54 -14.29 -21.73
N PHE A 410 -7.10 -13.08 -21.88
CA PHE A 410 -8.10 -12.49 -20.99
C PHE A 410 -9.41 -13.30 -21.01
N ALA A 411 -9.88 -13.74 -22.18
CA ALA A 411 -11.12 -14.48 -22.38
C ALA A 411 -11.07 -15.90 -21.84
N ASN A 412 -9.93 -16.60 -21.93
CA ASN A 412 -9.76 -17.93 -21.31
C ASN A 412 -9.79 -17.89 -19.77
N ALA A 413 -9.53 -16.74 -19.15
CA ALA A 413 -9.72 -16.53 -17.70
C ALA A 413 -11.18 -16.20 -17.31
N TYR A 414 -12.06 -15.94 -18.29
CA TYR A 414 -13.50 -15.77 -18.12
C TYR A 414 -14.23 -17.03 -18.58
N SER A 415 -14.51 -17.93 -17.65
CA SER A 415 -15.65 -18.83 -17.87
C SER A 415 -16.93 -17.97 -17.92
N ASN A 416 -17.43 -17.75 -19.14
CA ASN A 416 -18.76 -17.30 -19.53
C ASN A 416 -19.57 -16.53 -18.48
N ARG A 417 -19.58 -15.18 -18.58
CA ARG A 417 -20.76 -14.29 -18.46
C ARG A 417 -20.36 -12.81 -18.28
N TYR A 418 -20.82 -11.98 -19.23
CA TYR A 418 -20.84 -10.51 -19.28
C TYR A 418 -19.51 -9.73 -19.39
N PRO A 419 -19.47 -8.65 -20.21
CA PRO A 419 -18.34 -7.74 -20.29
C PRO A 419 -18.30 -6.87 -19.04
N LYS A 420 -17.50 -7.25 -18.04
CA LYS A 420 -17.14 -6.29 -16.99
C LYS A 420 -16.20 -5.25 -17.61
N LYS A 421 -16.53 -3.96 -17.44
CA LYS A 421 -15.69 -2.82 -17.88
C LYS A 421 -14.30 -2.81 -17.21
N THR A 422 -14.12 -3.58 -16.14
CA THR A 422 -12.87 -3.74 -15.40
C THR A 422 -12.60 -5.22 -15.16
N LEU A 423 -11.36 -5.65 -15.44
CA LEU A 423 -10.94 -7.03 -15.22
C LEU A 423 -10.97 -7.38 -13.71
N LYS A 424 -11.24 -8.64 -13.34
CA LYS A 424 -11.03 -9.10 -11.95
C LYS A 424 -9.56 -8.86 -11.59
N PRO A 425 -9.19 -8.33 -10.41
CA PRO A 425 -7.79 -7.91 -10.29
C PRO A 425 -6.79 -9.04 -10.00
N SER A 426 -7.26 -10.20 -9.51
CA SER A 426 -6.50 -11.45 -9.63
C SER A 426 -6.07 -11.75 -11.05
N THR A 427 -6.97 -11.45 -11.99
CA THR A 427 -6.74 -11.56 -13.43
C THR A 427 -5.86 -10.39 -13.85
N GLN A 428 -6.11 -9.13 -13.45
CA GLN A 428 -5.22 -8.00 -13.74
C GLN A 428 -3.76 -8.26 -13.34
N LYS A 429 -3.48 -8.79 -12.15
CA LYS A 429 -2.13 -9.19 -11.70
C LYS A 429 -1.53 -10.29 -12.57
N ARG A 430 -2.31 -11.33 -12.89
CA ARG A 430 -1.91 -12.35 -13.86
C ARG A 430 -1.64 -11.74 -15.23
N CYS A 431 -2.43 -10.75 -15.64
CA CYS A 431 -2.28 -10.02 -16.88
C CYS A 431 -1.05 -9.11 -16.87
N VAL A 432 -0.72 -8.44 -15.76
CA VAL A 432 0.54 -7.71 -15.61
C VAL A 432 1.69 -8.70 -15.79
N ASN A 433 1.62 -9.88 -15.14
CA ASN A 433 2.65 -10.90 -15.26
C ASN A 433 2.77 -11.47 -16.68
N GLU A 434 1.67 -11.84 -17.33
CA GLU A 434 1.66 -12.38 -18.70
C GLU A 434 2.02 -11.30 -19.73
N PHE A 435 1.65 -10.05 -19.50
CA PHE A 435 2.07 -8.92 -20.34
C PHE A 435 3.58 -8.67 -20.19
N LEU A 436 4.11 -8.73 -18.96
CA LEU A 436 5.55 -8.72 -18.72
C LEU A 436 6.26 -9.87 -19.45
N ASP A 437 5.72 -11.09 -19.40
CA ASP A 437 6.27 -12.28 -20.07
C ASP A 437 6.20 -12.16 -21.61
N LEU A 438 5.12 -11.58 -22.15
CA LEU A 438 4.98 -11.27 -23.57
C LEU A 438 6.03 -10.25 -24.01
N LEU A 439 6.25 -9.21 -23.21
CA LEU A 439 7.26 -8.19 -23.50
C LEU A 439 8.67 -8.77 -23.44
N GLU A 440 8.94 -9.67 -22.50
CA GLU A 440 10.19 -10.42 -22.41
C GLU A 440 10.42 -11.26 -23.67
N SER A 441 9.41 -12.03 -24.09
CA SER A 441 9.44 -12.81 -25.32
C SER A 441 9.67 -11.94 -26.56
N LEU A 442 9.08 -10.74 -26.59
CA LEU A 442 9.33 -9.76 -27.64
C LEU A 442 10.77 -9.25 -27.59
N ASN A 443 11.39 -9.00 -26.43
CA ASN A 443 12.82 -8.64 -26.38
C ASN A 443 13.69 -9.73 -27.02
N GLU A 444 13.45 -10.97 -26.60
CA GLU A 444 14.25 -12.14 -26.98
C GLU A 444 14.16 -12.44 -28.47
N LEU A 445 13.03 -12.14 -29.11
CA LEU A 445 12.84 -12.30 -30.55
C LEU A 445 13.66 -11.32 -31.40
N TRP A 446 14.10 -10.20 -30.83
CA TRP A 446 14.80 -9.13 -31.55
C TRP A 446 16.27 -8.96 -31.15
N THR A 447 16.73 -9.61 -30.06
CA THR A 447 18.16 -9.79 -29.70
C THR A 447 18.72 -11.05 -30.32
#